data_AF-A0A7X8SHN5-F1
#
_entry.id   AF-A0A7X8SHN5-F1
#
_cell.length_a   1.000
_cell.length_b   1.000
_cell.length_c   1.000
_cell.angle_alpha   90.00
_cell.angle_beta   90.00
_cell.angle_gamma   90.00
#
_symmetry.space_group_name_H-M   'P 1'
#
loop_
_entity.id
_entity.type
_entity.pdbx_description
1 polymer ?
#
loop_
_entity_poly.entity_id
_entity_poly.type
_entity_poly.pdbx_seq_one_letter_code
_entity_poly.pdbx_strand_id
1 'polypeptide(L)'
;MRTLSIVVFFGCLFISKITHAQEITPPSYFLEFMEENPDKFHLTYNDNFGRLIKWNDDELSTVGGLVYWIYVLEYVRQVNNGNFSPTERVKLDELEKFDANSNKMKIWHDYLHHNRKLLKEKVRIREVVSGLINFTTDANSDYLMSLLSVDSVQQAVRTFHMHNTTALFPMSSAIIYAHNPYQEEENAFVNKLKSENLQEFRQHTFQMFDTLTHDSTGLVKASFQFRPDKHKKYAALLTDRLPLGLVSDYNLLMQKINERSNDIFWGDMAEEWKKAVEAPLMSSKVMQEHYKHCGRLVYSTVNSVSITLYGTFKDGKRAQLTATFDDLTETEHIDLALAINDFGFSIFENKEYFNQLKQKIEIIRLKKK
;
A
#
# COMPACT_ATOMS: atom_id res chain seq x y z
N MET A 1 38.47 -4.24 -4.12
CA MET A 1 37.15 -3.97 -4.74
C MET A 1 36.10 -4.00 -3.64
N ARG A 2 35.64 -2.83 -3.17
CA ARG A 2 34.50 -2.73 -2.26
C ARG A 2 33.25 -2.55 -3.12
N THR A 3 32.38 -3.56 -3.15
CA THR A 3 31.03 -3.46 -3.69
C THR A 3 30.26 -2.47 -2.82
N LEU A 4 30.08 -1.26 -3.34
CA LEU A 4 29.20 -0.26 -2.77
C LEU A 4 27.77 -0.79 -2.92
N SER A 5 27.22 -1.38 -1.86
CA SER A 5 25.80 -1.74 -1.84
C SER A 5 25.02 -0.44 -1.84
N ILE A 6 24.43 -0.09 -2.99
CA ILE A 6 23.50 1.02 -3.12
C ILE A 6 22.26 0.61 -2.32
N VAL A 7 22.19 1.04 -1.06
CA VAL A 7 20.95 1.00 -0.29
C VAL A 7 20.02 2.01 -0.93
N VAL A 8 19.05 1.52 -1.71
CA VAL A 8 18.23 2.42 -2.50
C VAL A 8 17.28 3.23 -1.59
N PHE A 9 17.46 4.54 -1.65
CA PHE A 9 16.85 5.59 -0.84
C PHE A 9 15.43 5.91 -1.33
N PHE A 10 14.51 4.93 -1.33
CA PHE A 10 13.20 5.15 -1.98
C PHE A 10 12.21 5.97 -1.16
N GLY A 11 12.25 5.89 0.16
CA GLY A 11 11.23 6.56 0.98
C GLY A 11 11.28 8.10 0.91
N CYS A 12 12.45 8.72 0.74
CA CYS A 12 12.59 10.18 0.77
C CYS A 12 12.00 10.88 -0.46
N LEU A 13 11.92 10.20 -1.60
CA LEU A 13 11.39 10.77 -2.86
C LEU A 13 9.86 10.79 -2.91
N PHE A 14 9.18 9.98 -2.09
CA PHE A 14 7.72 9.97 -2.04
C PHE A 14 7.13 11.22 -1.36
N ILE A 15 7.88 11.90 -0.49
CA ILE A 15 7.36 13.05 0.27
C ILE A 15 7.87 14.38 -0.26
N SER A 16 9.15 14.48 -0.68
CA SER A 16 9.67 15.74 -1.21
C SER A 16 8.90 16.21 -2.45
N LYS A 17 8.36 15.27 -3.24
CA LYS A 17 7.46 15.53 -4.37
C LYS A 17 6.02 15.93 -3.96
N ILE A 18 5.56 15.63 -2.75
CA ILE A 18 4.17 15.90 -2.32
C ILE A 18 4.07 17.25 -1.57
N THR A 19 5.14 17.66 -0.87
CA THR A 19 5.16 18.95 -0.14
C THR A 19 5.66 20.12 -0.98
N HIS A 20 6.32 19.88 -2.11
CA HIS A 20 6.73 20.91 -3.05
C HIS A 20 5.91 20.80 -4.34
N ALA A 21 5.37 21.95 -4.77
CA ALA A 21 4.53 22.12 -5.95
C ALA A 21 5.30 21.79 -7.25
N GLN A 22 5.43 20.49 -7.57
CA GLN A 22 5.96 20.05 -8.85
C GLN A 22 4.82 19.65 -9.77
N GLU A 23 4.93 20.04 -11.04
CA GLU A 23 3.95 19.71 -12.08
C GLU A 23 3.93 18.19 -12.33
N ILE A 24 2.72 17.62 -12.39
CA ILE A 24 2.51 16.22 -12.79
C ILE A 24 3.03 16.05 -14.22
N THR A 25 4.06 15.23 -14.38
CA THR A 25 4.73 15.02 -15.67
C THR A 25 4.41 13.63 -16.21
N PRO A 26 3.78 13.49 -17.40
CA PRO A 26 3.43 12.17 -17.94
C PRO A 26 4.66 11.28 -18.16
N PRO A 27 4.74 10.08 -17.53
CA PRO A 27 5.90 9.23 -17.68
C PRO A 27 5.75 8.32 -18.92
N SER A 28 6.48 8.63 -20.01
CA SER A 28 6.44 7.85 -21.24
C SER A 28 6.85 6.38 -21.04
N TYR A 29 7.79 6.13 -20.13
CA TYR A 29 8.29 4.79 -19.80
C TYR A 29 7.20 3.79 -19.42
N PHE A 30 6.12 4.22 -18.74
CA PHE A 30 4.99 3.33 -18.41
C PHE A 30 4.30 2.79 -19.67
N LEU A 31 4.16 3.62 -20.70
CA LEU A 31 3.50 3.22 -21.95
C LEU A 31 4.34 2.21 -22.74
N GLU A 32 5.66 2.40 -22.74
CA GLU A 32 6.63 1.50 -23.36
C GLU A 32 6.69 0.18 -22.61
N PHE A 33 6.84 0.23 -21.27
CA PHE A 33 6.86 -0.95 -20.41
C PHE A 33 5.62 -1.83 -20.61
N MET A 34 4.42 -1.23 -20.60
CA MET A 34 3.16 -1.97 -20.76
C MET A 34 3.05 -2.63 -22.15
N GLU A 35 3.53 -1.97 -23.20
CA GLU A 35 3.52 -2.57 -24.54
C GLU A 35 4.50 -3.75 -24.66
N GLU A 36 5.67 -3.64 -24.04
CA GLU A 36 6.72 -4.65 -24.09
C GLU A 36 6.45 -5.82 -23.12
N ASN A 37 5.75 -5.57 -22.02
CA ASN A 37 5.54 -6.54 -20.93
C ASN A 37 4.04 -6.71 -20.60
N PRO A 38 3.20 -7.15 -21.55
CA PRO A 38 1.75 -7.21 -21.35
C PRO A 38 1.26 -8.22 -20.30
N ASP A 39 2.12 -9.13 -19.85
CA ASP A 39 1.80 -10.12 -18.82
C ASP A 39 2.21 -9.65 -17.41
N LYS A 40 3.00 -8.58 -17.30
CA LYS A 40 3.53 -8.07 -16.03
C LYS A 40 2.64 -7.00 -15.38
N PHE A 41 1.46 -6.70 -15.93
CA PHE A 41 0.59 -5.68 -15.34
C PHE A 41 -0.89 -6.01 -15.44
N HIS A 42 -1.63 -5.50 -14.46
CA HIS A 42 -3.08 -5.58 -14.36
C HIS A 42 -3.59 -4.15 -14.16
N LEU A 43 -4.67 -3.76 -14.86
CA LEU A 43 -5.12 -2.38 -14.90
C LEU A 43 -6.63 -2.28 -15.04
N THR A 44 -7.25 -1.46 -14.19
CA THR A 44 -8.61 -0.95 -14.39
C THR A 44 -8.64 0.54 -14.17
N TYR A 45 -9.25 1.27 -15.11
CA TYR A 45 -9.58 2.67 -14.97
C TYR A 45 -11.02 2.89 -15.41
N ASN A 46 -11.79 3.67 -14.67
CA ASN A 46 -13.04 4.22 -15.16
C ASN A 46 -13.36 5.61 -14.62
N ASP A 47 -14.24 6.32 -15.33
CA ASP A 47 -14.77 7.60 -14.89
C ASP A 47 -16.29 7.74 -15.11
N ASN A 48 -16.86 8.80 -14.56
CA ASN A 48 -18.28 9.11 -14.69
C ASN A 48 -18.71 9.66 -16.07
N PHE A 49 -17.78 9.73 -17.04
CA PHE A 49 -18.06 10.06 -18.44
C PHE A 49 -18.05 8.81 -19.34
N GLY A 50 -17.91 7.61 -18.76
CA GLY A 50 -17.93 6.34 -19.49
C GLY A 50 -16.59 5.96 -20.12
N ARG A 51 -15.50 6.65 -19.80
CA ARG A 51 -14.16 6.21 -20.20
C ARG A 51 -13.78 4.99 -19.37
N LEU A 52 -13.27 3.95 -20.04
CA LEU A 52 -12.94 2.66 -19.44
C LEU A 52 -11.66 2.11 -20.08
N ILE A 53 -10.74 1.65 -19.24
CA ILE A 53 -9.58 0.84 -19.62
C ILE A 53 -9.57 -0.39 -18.73
N LYS A 54 -9.36 -1.55 -19.34
CA LYS A 54 -9.32 -2.87 -18.69
C LYS A 54 -8.21 -3.70 -19.31
N TRP A 55 -7.32 -4.23 -18.49
CA TRP A 55 -6.26 -5.13 -18.92
C TRP A 55 -5.96 -6.13 -17.82
N ASN A 56 -6.07 -7.42 -18.13
CA ASN A 56 -6.00 -8.53 -17.17
C ASN A 56 -6.81 -8.23 -15.89
N ASP A 57 -7.93 -7.53 -15.97
CA ASP A 57 -8.57 -6.97 -14.77
C ASP A 57 -9.40 -7.98 -13.97
N ASP A 58 -9.67 -9.13 -14.59
CA ASP A 58 -10.35 -10.29 -14.06
C ASP A 58 -9.40 -11.44 -13.68
N GLU A 59 -8.09 -11.20 -13.76
CA GLU A 59 -7.05 -12.14 -13.33
C GLU A 59 -6.52 -11.77 -11.92
N LEU A 60 -6.15 -12.79 -11.14
CA LEU A 60 -5.55 -12.57 -9.82
C LEU A 60 -4.14 -12.01 -9.97
N SER A 61 -3.89 -10.87 -9.33
CA SER A 61 -2.56 -10.25 -9.26
C SER A 61 -2.14 -9.98 -7.83
N THR A 62 -0.86 -9.61 -7.63
CA THR A 62 -0.34 -9.26 -6.31
C THR A 62 -0.87 -7.89 -5.88
N VAL A 63 -1.94 -7.90 -5.11
CA VAL A 63 -2.51 -6.66 -4.53
C VAL A 63 -1.74 -6.22 -3.29
N GLY A 64 -1.00 -7.11 -2.62
CA GLY A 64 -0.05 -6.75 -1.57
C GLY A 64 -0.63 -5.76 -0.55
N GLY A 65 0.03 -4.62 -0.35
CA GLY A 65 -0.42 -3.56 0.54
C GLY A 65 -1.69 -2.83 0.13
N LEU A 66 -2.28 -3.04 -1.06
CA LEU A 66 -3.60 -2.50 -1.39
C LEU A 66 -4.69 -2.99 -0.44
N VAL A 67 -4.48 -4.15 0.21
CA VAL A 67 -5.35 -4.65 1.30
C VAL A 67 -5.49 -3.66 2.46
N TYR A 68 -4.59 -2.70 2.61
CA TYR A 68 -4.68 -1.68 3.65
C TYR A 68 -5.93 -0.81 3.52
N TRP A 69 -6.56 -0.73 2.35
CA TRP A 69 -7.90 -0.14 2.26
C TRP A 69 -8.94 -0.83 3.15
N ILE A 70 -8.89 -2.16 3.24
CA ILE A 70 -9.79 -2.95 4.07
C ILE A 70 -9.56 -2.65 5.56
N TYR A 71 -8.29 -2.45 5.95
CA TYR A 71 -7.92 -2.10 7.33
C TYR A 71 -8.44 -0.72 7.71
N VAL A 72 -8.32 0.25 6.80
CA VAL A 72 -8.81 1.60 7.05
C VAL A 72 -10.32 1.67 7.07
N LEU A 73 -11.01 0.91 6.20
CA LEU A 73 -12.47 0.80 6.22
C LEU A 73 -12.96 0.18 7.54
N GLU A 74 -12.29 -0.84 8.04
CA GLU A 74 -12.59 -1.43 9.34
C GLU A 74 -12.32 -0.44 10.49
N TYR A 75 -11.21 0.30 10.44
CA TYR A 75 -10.92 1.37 11.38
C TYR A 75 -12.03 2.44 11.43
N VAL A 76 -12.44 2.99 10.28
CA VAL A 76 -13.48 4.03 10.29
C VAL A 76 -14.83 3.47 10.73
N ARG A 77 -15.12 2.19 10.44
CA ARG A 77 -16.32 1.50 10.92
C ARG A 77 -16.31 1.39 12.45
N GLN A 78 -15.20 0.97 13.04
CA GLN A 78 -15.07 0.86 14.50
C GLN A 78 -15.10 2.22 15.20
N VAL A 79 -14.50 3.26 14.61
CA VAL A 79 -14.64 4.65 15.09
C VAL A 79 -16.10 5.10 15.06
N ASN A 80 -16.80 4.87 13.95
CA ASN A 80 -18.22 5.22 13.81
C ASN A 80 -19.10 4.50 14.83
N ASN A 81 -18.77 3.26 15.17
CA ASN A 81 -19.49 2.48 16.19
C ASN A 81 -19.12 2.85 17.63
N GLY A 82 -18.17 3.78 17.83
CA GLY A 82 -17.74 4.22 19.15
C GLY A 82 -16.83 3.24 19.89
N ASN A 83 -16.23 2.26 19.19
CA ASN A 83 -15.34 1.27 19.83
C ASN A 83 -14.09 1.92 20.44
N PHE A 84 -13.56 2.96 19.78
CA PHE A 84 -12.44 3.76 20.27
C PHE A 84 -12.44 5.15 19.62
N SER A 85 -11.68 6.09 20.19
CA SER A 85 -11.58 7.45 19.65
C SER A 85 -10.45 7.55 18.62
N PRO A 86 -10.67 8.18 17.44
CA PRO A 86 -9.60 8.43 16.47
C PRO A 86 -8.52 9.39 17.03
N THR A 87 -8.84 10.10 18.11
CA THR A 87 -7.93 11.04 18.79
C THR A 87 -7.22 10.45 20.01
N GLU A 88 -7.54 9.20 20.37
CA GLU A 88 -6.80 8.45 21.38
C GLU A 88 -5.33 8.38 21.00
N ARG A 89 -4.46 8.47 22.01
CA ARG A 89 -3.02 8.56 21.84
C ARG A 89 -2.33 7.29 22.29
N VAL A 90 -1.57 6.70 21.39
CA VAL A 90 -0.78 5.49 21.59
C VAL A 90 0.69 5.84 21.58
N LYS A 91 1.48 5.16 22.40
CA LYS A 91 2.92 5.38 22.44
C LYS A 91 3.56 4.83 21.16
N LEU A 92 4.65 5.46 20.71
CA LEU A 92 5.37 4.99 19.51
C LEU A 92 5.99 3.61 19.70
N ASP A 93 6.45 3.26 20.91
CA ASP A 93 7.02 1.93 21.24
C ASP A 93 6.04 0.77 20.94
N GLU A 94 4.74 0.97 21.12
CA GLU A 94 3.70 -0.01 20.76
C GLU A 94 3.61 -0.29 19.26
N LEU A 95 4.07 0.62 18.41
CA LEU A 95 4.14 0.44 16.96
C LEU A 95 5.52 -0.08 16.53
N GLU A 96 6.58 0.44 17.16
CA GLU A 96 7.97 0.10 16.85
C GLU A 96 8.30 -1.38 17.10
N LYS A 97 7.57 -2.06 17.99
CA LYS A 97 7.71 -3.51 18.17
C LYS A 97 7.42 -4.30 16.89
N PHE A 98 6.60 -3.76 15.98
CA PHE A 98 6.33 -4.35 14.68
C PHE A 98 7.27 -3.85 13.57
N ASP A 99 8.14 -2.87 13.82
CA ASP A 99 9.00 -2.33 12.74
C ASP A 99 10.08 -3.33 12.31
N ALA A 100 10.17 -3.62 11.02
CA ALA A 100 11.23 -4.45 10.45
C ALA A 100 12.51 -3.64 10.12
N ASN A 101 12.78 -2.56 10.87
CA ASN A 101 13.81 -1.54 10.60
C ASN A 101 13.59 -0.87 9.23
N SER A 102 12.34 -0.48 8.96
CA SER A 102 11.93 0.09 7.68
C SER A 102 12.28 1.57 7.57
N ASN A 103 12.85 1.98 6.43
CA ASN A 103 13.03 3.40 6.12
C ASN A 103 11.69 4.17 6.10
N LYS A 104 10.58 3.50 5.74
CA LYS A 104 9.24 4.12 5.73
C LYS A 104 8.82 4.55 7.14
N MET A 105 9.12 3.74 8.15
CA MET A 105 8.84 4.03 9.56
C MET A 105 9.62 5.26 10.03
N LYS A 106 10.92 5.30 9.73
CA LYS A 106 11.77 6.47 10.05
C LYS A 106 11.23 7.75 9.41
N ILE A 107 10.85 7.70 8.14
CA ILE A 107 10.35 8.86 7.42
C ILE A 107 9.00 9.33 7.98
N TRP A 108 8.12 8.40 8.34
CA TRP A 108 6.87 8.74 9.00
C TRP A 108 7.12 9.37 10.38
N HIS A 109 8.06 8.86 11.18
CA HIS A 109 8.48 9.51 12.42
C HIS A 109 9.00 10.93 12.19
N ASP A 110 9.90 11.12 11.22
CA ASP A 110 10.43 12.43 10.86
C ASP A 110 9.29 13.41 10.48
N TYR A 111 8.26 12.93 9.76
CA TYR A 111 7.04 13.67 9.45
C TYR A 111 6.22 14.02 10.69
N LEU A 112 5.99 13.07 11.61
CA LEU A 112 5.23 13.30 12.84
C LEU A 112 5.88 14.38 13.72
N HIS A 113 7.22 14.36 13.82
CA HIS A 113 7.99 15.39 14.53
C HIS A 113 7.87 16.76 13.87
N HIS A 114 8.16 16.85 12.56
CA HIS A 114 8.09 18.12 11.83
C HIS A 114 6.71 18.76 11.89
N ASN A 115 5.65 17.95 11.82
CA ASN A 115 4.26 18.42 11.83
C ASN A 115 3.65 18.50 13.25
N ARG A 116 4.47 18.37 14.30
CA ARG A 116 4.06 18.46 15.72
C ARG A 116 2.85 17.57 16.06
N LYS A 117 2.83 16.36 15.51
CA LYS A 117 1.75 15.37 15.73
C LYS A 117 1.93 14.58 17.02
N LEU A 118 3.15 14.57 17.55
CA LEU A 118 3.53 13.87 18.77
C LEU A 118 3.24 14.69 20.04
N LEU A 119 2.83 14.00 21.09
CA LEU A 119 2.75 14.54 22.45
C LEU A 119 3.32 13.51 23.42
N LYS A 120 4.50 13.81 24.00
CA LYS A 120 5.21 12.91 24.93
C LYS A 120 5.43 11.50 24.32
N GLU A 121 6.00 11.44 23.11
CA GLU A 121 6.19 10.19 22.35
C GLU A 121 4.91 9.38 22.10
N LYS A 122 3.77 10.07 22.08
CA LYS A 122 2.47 9.48 21.70
C LYS A 122 1.89 10.12 20.46
N VAL A 123 1.37 9.29 19.58
CA VAL A 123 0.71 9.64 18.32
C VAL A 123 -0.78 9.32 18.41
N ARG A 124 -1.63 10.06 17.69
CA ARG A 124 -3.07 9.74 17.64
C ARG A 124 -3.30 8.54 16.72
N ILE A 125 -4.28 7.68 17.02
CA ILE A 125 -4.62 6.52 16.17
C ILE A 125 -4.87 6.96 14.71
N ARG A 126 -5.57 8.08 14.48
CA ARG A 126 -5.76 8.63 13.12
C ARG A 126 -4.44 8.83 12.35
N GLU A 127 -3.39 9.28 13.03
CA GLU A 127 -2.11 9.53 12.38
C GLU A 127 -1.38 8.21 12.09
N VAL A 128 -1.67 7.12 12.83
CA VAL A 128 -1.20 5.75 12.53
C VAL A 128 -1.82 5.25 11.23
N VAL A 129 -3.14 5.44 11.07
CA VAL A 129 -3.87 5.15 9.83
C VAL A 129 -3.36 5.98 8.66
N SER A 130 -3.12 7.28 8.88
CA SER A 130 -2.51 8.16 7.88
C SER A 130 -1.10 7.70 7.50
N GLY A 131 -0.29 7.23 8.46
CA GLY A 131 1.01 6.62 8.22
C GLY A 131 0.91 5.38 7.34
N LEU A 132 -0.07 4.52 7.60
CA LEU A 132 -0.30 3.33 6.79
C LEU A 132 -0.60 3.68 5.32
N ILE A 133 -1.45 4.69 5.06
CA ILE A 133 -1.85 5.03 3.69
C ILE A 133 -0.81 5.89 2.96
N ASN A 134 -0.28 6.91 3.62
CA ASN A 134 0.57 7.90 2.97
C ASN A 134 2.06 7.52 2.96
N PHE A 135 2.47 6.65 3.88
CA PHE A 135 3.87 6.22 4.03
C PHE A 135 4.02 4.70 3.83
N THR A 136 2.93 3.93 3.85
CA THR A 136 2.94 2.45 3.74
C THR A 136 3.85 1.77 4.75
N THR A 137 3.84 2.30 5.97
CA THR A 137 4.52 1.71 7.12
C THR A 137 3.86 0.38 7.49
N ASP A 138 4.48 -0.74 7.14
CA ASP A 138 3.95 -2.08 7.44
C ASP A 138 3.78 -2.30 8.96
N ALA A 139 4.62 -1.69 9.80
CA ALA A 139 4.44 -1.72 11.26
C ALA A 139 3.07 -1.17 11.72
N ASN A 140 2.56 -0.13 11.04
CA ASN A 140 1.26 0.44 11.35
C ASN A 140 0.12 -0.50 10.95
N SER A 141 0.31 -1.38 9.96
CA SER A 141 -0.73 -2.35 9.56
C SER A 141 -0.90 -3.44 10.61
N ASP A 142 0.21 -3.97 11.15
CA ASP A 142 0.18 -4.95 12.23
C ASP A 142 -0.36 -4.33 13.53
N TYR A 143 0.08 -3.12 13.88
CA TYR A 143 -0.52 -2.40 15.02
C TYR A 143 -2.04 -2.23 14.85
N LEU A 144 -2.51 -1.82 13.66
CA LEU A 144 -3.95 -1.71 13.40
C LEU A 144 -4.65 -3.06 13.45
N MET A 145 -4.04 -4.15 12.97
CA MET A 145 -4.61 -5.49 13.12
C MET A 145 -4.78 -5.87 14.61
N SER A 146 -3.80 -5.52 15.44
CA SER A 146 -3.87 -5.74 16.89
C SER A 146 -5.02 -4.94 17.52
N LEU A 147 -5.11 -3.65 17.20
CA LEU A 147 -6.16 -2.75 17.69
C LEU A 147 -7.57 -3.20 17.25
N LEU A 148 -7.73 -3.55 15.97
CA LEU A 148 -9.02 -3.88 15.37
C LEU A 148 -9.47 -5.32 15.66
N SER A 149 -8.57 -6.17 16.15
CA SER A 149 -8.63 -7.64 16.16
C SER A 149 -8.45 -8.28 14.78
N VAL A 150 -7.76 -9.42 14.76
CA VAL A 150 -7.57 -10.24 13.56
C VAL A 150 -8.91 -10.62 12.95
N ASP A 151 -9.86 -11.11 13.75
CA ASP A 151 -11.18 -11.55 13.28
C ASP A 151 -11.96 -10.44 12.59
N SER A 152 -11.94 -9.22 13.13
CA SER A 152 -12.65 -8.10 12.51
C SER A 152 -12.02 -7.69 11.18
N VAL A 153 -10.69 -7.70 11.08
CA VAL A 153 -9.99 -7.42 9.81
C VAL A 153 -10.28 -8.49 8.76
N GLN A 154 -10.31 -9.78 9.15
CA GLN A 154 -10.69 -10.85 8.22
C GLN A 154 -12.16 -10.72 7.79
N GLN A 155 -13.06 -10.41 8.71
CA GLN A 155 -14.48 -10.24 8.42
C GLN A 155 -14.73 -9.00 7.54
N ALA A 156 -13.88 -7.96 7.64
CA ALA A 156 -13.97 -6.77 6.81
C ALA A 156 -13.88 -7.08 5.30
N VAL A 157 -13.17 -8.13 4.90
CA VAL A 157 -13.15 -8.62 3.51
C VAL A 157 -14.57 -8.91 3.01
N ARG A 158 -15.39 -9.57 3.83
CA ARG A 158 -16.79 -9.88 3.49
C ARG A 158 -17.67 -8.64 3.62
N THR A 159 -17.47 -7.85 4.66
CA THR A 159 -18.22 -6.62 4.94
C THR A 159 -18.13 -5.62 3.79
N PHE A 160 -16.98 -5.51 3.15
CA PHE A 160 -16.73 -4.57 2.04
C PHE A 160 -16.67 -5.25 0.66
N HIS A 161 -17.21 -6.47 0.55
CA HIS A 161 -17.38 -7.22 -0.69
C HIS A 161 -16.10 -7.52 -1.48
N MET A 162 -14.96 -7.68 -0.80
CA MET A 162 -13.66 -7.98 -1.39
C MET A 162 -13.43 -9.49 -1.52
N HIS A 163 -14.41 -10.22 -2.06
CA HIS A 163 -14.46 -11.69 -1.99
C HIS A 163 -13.34 -12.41 -2.77
N ASN A 164 -12.74 -11.76 -3.77
CA ASN A 164 -11.62 -12.33 -4.52
C ASN A 164 -10.24 -12.00 -3.90
N THR A 165 -10.20 -11.24 -2.81
CA THR A 165 -8.96 -11.01 -2.06
C THR A 165 -8.60 -12.24 -1.23
N THR A 166 -7.38 -12.73 -1.38
CA THR A 166 -6.90 -13.87 -0.57
C THR A 166 -6.72 -13.49 0.89
N ALA A 167 -6.64 -14.49 1.77
CA ALA A 167 -6.61 -14.28 3.21
C ALA A 167 -5.52 -13.28 3.64
N LEU A 168 -5.92 -12.34 4.50
CA LEU A 168 -5.03 -11.31 5.04
C LEU A 168 -4.15 -11.90 6.14
N PHE A 169 -2.98 -11.33 6.36
CA PHE A 169 -2.06 -11.71 7.43
C PHE A 169 -1.21 -10.51 7.85
N PRO A 170 -0.61 -10.52 9.05
CA PRO A 170 0.22 -9.43 9.55
C PRO A 170 1.48 -9.27 8.68
N MET A 171 1.50 -8.19 7.90
CA MET A 171 2.50 -7.94 6.87
C MET A 171 3.88 -7.63 7.47
N SER A 172 3.94 -6.86 8.56
CA SER A 172 5.22 -6.53 9.18
C SER A 172 5.83 -7.75 9.85
N SER A 173 5.01 -8.55 10.53
CA SER A 173 5.41 -9.81 11.16
C SER A 173 5.88 -10.83 10.12
N ALA A 174 5.27 -10.84 8.93
CA ALA A 174 5.75 -11.65 7.81
C ALA A 174 7.15 -11.22 7.35
N ILE A 175 7.43 -9.92 7.27
CA ILE A 175 8.76 -9.39 6.96
C ILE A 175 9.76 -9.79 8.04
N ILE A 176 9.43 -9.57 9.32
CA ILE A 176 10.30 -9.95 10.44
C ILE A 176 10.59 -11.46 10.41
N TYR A 177 9.57 -12.28 10.19
CA TYR A 177 9.73 -13.73 10.09
C TYR A 177 10.65 -14.15 8.93
N ALA A 178 10.43 -13.61 7.72
CA ALA A 178 11.20 -13.95 6.53
C ALA A 178 12.63 -13.36 6.51
N HIS A 179 12.89 -12.33 7.33
CA HIS A 179 14.21 -11.70 7.46
C HIS A 179 14.97 -12.09 8.73
N ASN A 180 14.43 -13.00 9.55
CA ASN A 180 15.06 -13.43 10.79
C ASN A 180 15.52 -14.90 10.69
N PRO A 181 16.81 -15.18 10.44
CA PRO A 181 17.30 -16.55 10.37
C PRO A 181 17.40 -17.26 11.73
N TYR A 182 17.11 -16.61 12.87
CA TYR A 182 17.15 -17.21 14.21
C TYR A 182 18.42 -18.03 14.54
N GLN A 183 19.59 -17.55 14.12
CA GLN A 183 20.88 -18.25 14.26
C GLN A 183 21.02 -19.54 13.42
N GLU A 184 20.06 -19.86 12.55
CA GLU A 184 20.17 -20.92 11.56
C GLU A 184 21.20 -20.56 10.46
N GLU A 185 21.78 -21.57 9.81
CA GLU A 185 22.60 -21.36 8.61
C GLU A 185 21.72 -20.82 7.46
N GLU A 186 22.25 -19.90 6.66
CA GLU A 186 21.46 -19.13 5.69
C GLU A 186 20.76 -20.00 4.64
N ASN A 187 21.43 -21.02 4.09
CA ASN A 187 20.82 -21.91 3.09
C ASN A 187 19.76 -22.81 3.73
N ALA A 188 19.99 -23.30 4.95
CA ALA A 188 18.98 -24.06 5.70
C ALA A 188 17.72 -23.20 5.93
N PHE A 189 17.88 -21.97 6.41
CA PHE A 189 16.77 -21.02 6.63
C PHE A 189 15.99 -20.74 5.34
N VAL A 190 16.70 -20.43 4.25
CA VAL A 190 16.08 -20.14 2.94
C VAL A 190 15.35 -21.36 2.39
N ASN A 191 15.93 -22.55 2.50
CA ASN A 191 15.31 -23.78 2.03
C ASN A 191 14.06 -24.12 2.84
N LYS A 192 14.10 -23.93 4.17
CA LYS A 192 12.94 -24.08 5.05
C LYS A 192 11.79 -23.17 4.61
N LEU A 193 12.03 -21.86 4.49
CA LEU A 193 11.00 -20.92 4.03
C LEU A 193 10.48 -21.25 2.62
N LYS A 194 11.33 -21.70 1.70
CA LYS A 194 10.90 -22.12 0.35
C LYS A 194 10.05 -23.39 0.37
N SER A 195 10.30 -24.30 1.31
CA SER A 195 9.52 -25.53 1.47
C SER A 195 8.18 -25.34 2.16
N GLU A 196 8.00 -24.24 2.90
CA GLU A 196 6.73 -23.90 3.53
C GLU A 196 5.67 -23.60 2.49
N ASN A 197 4.52 -24.27 2.64
CA ASN A 197 3.34 -23.89 1.89
C ASN A 197 2.72 -22.60 2.48
N LEU A 198 1.80 -22.00 1.74
CA LEU A 198 1.22 -20.70 2.13
C LEU A 198 0.46 -20.74 3.47
N GLN A 199 -0.13 -21.88 3.84
CA GLN A 199 -0.85 -22.02 5.11
C GLN A 199 0.13 -22.07 6.29
N GLU A 200 1.19 -22.87 6.19
CA GLU A 200 2.26 -22.95 7.20
C GLU A 200 2.93 -21.60 7.39
N PHE A 201 3.29 -20.94 6.29
CA PHE A 201 3.87 -19.60 6.33
C PHE A 201 2.97 -18.63 7.11
N ARG A 202 1.67 -18.57 6.77
CA ARG A 202 0.70 -17.71 7.47
C ARG A 202 0.57 -18.07 8.96
N GLN A 203 0.60 -19.36 9.31
CA GLN A 203 0.58 -19.76 10.72
C GLN A 203 1.80 -19.21 11.47
N HIS A 204 2.99 -19.31 10.89
CA HIS A 204 4.21 -18.75 11.48
C HIS A 204 4.18 -17.22 11.55
N THR A 205 3.61 -16.52 10.55
CA THR A 205 3.47 -15.05 10.61
C THR A 205 2.52 -14.61 11.71
N PHE A 206 1.41 -15.33 11.94
CA PHE A 206 0.51 -15.08 13.07
C PHE A 206 1.15 -15.38 14.42
N GLN A 207 1.98 -16.43 14.53
CA GLN A 207 2.74 -16.70 15.75
C GLN A 207 3.75 -15.58 16.06
N MET A 208 4.45 -15.07 15.04
CA MET A 208 5.33 -13.90 15.18
C MET A 208 4.53 -12.67 15.62
N PHE A 209 3.40 -12.40 14.99
CA PHE A 209 2.53 -11.29 15.34
C PHE A 209 2.02 -11.35 16.78
N ASP A 210 1.59 -12.53 17.23
CA ASP A 210 1.17 -12.75 18.62
C ASP A 210 2.31 -12.52 19.61
N THR A 211 3.51 -13.04 19.27
CA THR A 211 4.72 -12.85 20.06
C THR A 211 5.08 -11.37 20.19
N LEU A 212 5.07 -10.61 19.10
CA LEU A 212 5.36 -9.17 19.10
C LEU A 212 4.26 -8.35 19.79
N THR A 213 3.00 -8.75 19.65
CA THR A 213 1.87 -8.09 20.33
C THR A 213 2.05 -8.15 21.85
N HIS A 214 2.49 -9.30 22.36
CA HIS A 214 2.69 -9.56 23.78
C HIS A 214 4.13 -9.28 24.28
N ASP A 215 5.03 -8.74 23.45
CA ASP A 215 6.40 -8.39 23.86
C ASP A 215 6.44 -7.10 24.68
N SER A 216 6.01 -7.18 25.94
CA SER A 216 6.04 -6.05 26.88
C SER A 216 7.46 -5.59 27.25
N THR A 217 8.48 -6.38 26.93
CA THR A 217 9.89 -6.12 27.28
C THR A 217 10.69 -5.51 26.14
N GLY A 218 10.18 -5.59 24.91
CA GLY A 218 10.90 -5.23 23.69
C GLY A 218 12.06 -6.18 23.34
N LEU A 219 12.21 -7.31 24.05
CA LEU A 219 13.33 -8.24 23.86
C LEU A 219 13.26 -8.98 22.53
N VAL A 220 12.06 -9.33 22.07
CA VAL A 220 11.86 -10.02 20.79
C VAL A 220 12.22 -9.07 19.67
N LYS A 221 11.70 -7.83 19.71
CA LYS A 221 12.08 -6.79 18.75
C LYS A 221 13.58 -6.50 18.78
N ALA A 222 14.20 -6.42 19.95
CA ALA A 222 15.64 -6.17 20.09
C ALA A 222 16.50 -7.33 19.56
N SER A 223 15.98 -8.56 19.56
CA SER A 223 16.66 -9.72 18.99
C SER A 223 16.70 -9.72 17.45
N PHE A 224 15.78 -8.99 16.81
CA PHE A 224 15.71 -8.89 15.36
C PHE A 224 16.84 -8.03 14.80
N GLN A 225 17.77 -8.67 14.10
CA GLN A 225 18.86 -8.01 13.39
C GLN A 225 18.58 -7.98 11.90
N PHE A 226 18.09 -6.84 11.42
CA PHE A 226 17.92 -6.63 9.98
C PHE A 226 19.27 -6.70 9.27
N ARG A 227 19.31 -7.44 8.16
CA ARG A 227 20.50 -7.65 7.33
C ARG A 227 20.35 -6.97 5.97
N PRO A 228 20.84 -5.72 5.80
CA PRO A 228 20.70 -4.99 4.54
C PRO A 228 21.32 -5.72 3.34
N ASP A 229 22.45 -6.41 3.56
CA ASP A 229 23.16 -7.20 2.54
C ASP A 229 22.34 -8.38 2.00
N LYS A 230 21.35 -8.84 2.77
CA LYS A 230 20.47 -9.97 2.42
C LYS A 230 19.06 -9.55 2.07
N HIS A 231 18.73 -8.27 2.18
CA HIS A 231 17.37 -7.78 2.06
C HIS A 231 16.68 -8.24 0.77
N LYS A 232 17.34 -8.10 -0.39
CA LYS A 232 16.80 -8.55 -1.69
C LYS A 232 16.47 -10.04 -1.70
N LYS A 233 17.37 -10.89 -1.17
CA LYS A 233 17.20 -12.34 -1.13
C LYS A 233 16.03 -12.76 -0.24
N TYR A 234 15.92 -12.16 0.95
CA TYR A 234 14.86 -12.49 1.91
C TYR A 234 13.51 -11.88 1.51
N ALA A 235 13.50 -10.68 0.94
CA ALA A 235 12.27 -10.06 0.43
C ALA A 235 11.66 -10.85 -0.72
N ALA A 236 12.48 -11.45 -1.59
CA ALA A 236 11.99 -12.34 -2.64
C ALA A 236 11.30 -13.62 -2.11
N LEU A 237 11.52 -14.00 -0.84
CA LEU A 237 10.78 -15.10 -0.22
C LEU A 237 9.32 -14.72 0.10
N LEU A 238 9.00 -13.43 0.10
CA LEU A 238 7.66 -12.93 0.40
C LEU A 238 6.79 -12.76 -0.84
N THR A 239 7.37 -12.48 -2.01
CA THR A 239 6.62 -12.05 -3.21
C THR A 239 5.44 -12.98 -3.52
N ASP A 240 5.68 -14.28 -3.66
CA ASP A 240 4.65 -15.25 -4.05
C ASP A 240 3.67 -15.60 -2.91
N ARG A 241 3.87 -14.99 -1.73
CA ARG A 241 3.07 -15.20 -0.51
C ARG A 241 2.21 -13.99 -0.17
N LEU A 242 2.39 -12.88 -0.89
CA LEU A 242 1.61 -11.67 -0.69
C LEU A 242 0.13 -11.89 -1.00
N PRO A 243 -0.78 -11.10 -0.41
CA PRO A 243 -2.18 -11.13 -0.76
C PRO A 243 -2.38 -10.92 -2.27
N LEU A 244 -3.25 -11.75 -2.84
CA LEU A 244 -3.69 -11.67 -4.24
C LEU A 244 -5.12 -11.13 -4.28
N GLY A 245 -5.50 -10.54 -5.41
CA GLY A 245 -6.86 -10.06 -5.64
C GLY A 245 -7.06 -9.58 -7.07
N LEU A 246 -8.30 -9.22 -7.42
CA LEU A 246 -8.62 -8.67 -8.74
C LEU A 246 -8.49 -7.14 -8.71
N VAL A 247 -7.75 -6.56 -9.65
CA VAL A 247 -7.68 -5.10 -9.77
C VAL A 247 -9.04 -4.46 -10.06
N SER A 248 -9.96 -5.19 -10.72
CA SER A 248 -11.34 -4.75 -10.95
C SER A 248 -12.14 -4.58 -9.66
N ASP A 249 -11.98 -5.47 -8.67
CA ASP A 249 -12.64 -5.37 -7.36
C ASP A 249 -12.14 -4.15 -6.59
N TYR A 250 -10.83 -3.94 -6.55
CA TYR A 250 -10.24 -2.77 -5.90
C TYR A 250 -10.63 -1.47 -6.60
N ASN A 251 -10.72 -1.47 -7.93
CA ASN A 251 -11.18 -0.31 -8.67
C ASN A 251 -12.66 0.01 -8.40
N LEU A 252 -13.51 -1.02 -8.27
CA LEU A 252 -14.90 -0.86 -7.84
C LEU A 252 -14.99 -0.34 -6.40
N LEU A 253 -14.14 -0.82 -5.49
CA LEU A 253 -14.05 -0.29 -4.13
C LEU A 253 -13.68 1.21 -4.15
N MET A 254 -12.68 1.58 -4.95
CA MET A 254 -12.27 2.98 -5.13
C MET A 254 -13.42 3.83 -5.70
N GLN A 255 -14.19 3.30 -6.66
CA GLN A 255 -15.39 3.97 -7.16
C GLN A 255 -16.38 4.24 -6.03
N LYS A 256 -16.75 3.21 -5.25
CA LYS A 256 -17.72 3.35 -4.15
C LYS A 256 -17.23 4.34 -3.07
N ILE A 257 -15.94 4.34 -2.76
CA ILE A 257 -15.31 5.31 -1.84
C ILE A 257 -15.41 6.73 -2.42
N ASN A 258 -15.07 6.90 -3.69
CA ASN A 258 -15.09 8.20 -4.37
C ASN A 258 -16.51 8.78 -4.44
N GLU A 259 -17.50 7.92 -4.67
CA GLU A 259 -18.91 8.28 -4.75
C GLU A 259 -19.56 8.54 -3.38
N ARG A 260 -18.84 8.27 -2.28
CA ARG A 260 -19.40 8.24 -0.92
C ARG A 260 -20.60 7.30 -0.81
N SER A 261 -20.51 6.13 -1.43
CA SER A 261 -21.60 5.18 -1.47
C SER A 261 -21.99 4.68 -0.08
N ASN A 262 -23.30 4.56 0.16
CA ASN A 262 -23.88 3.95 1.36
C ASN A 262 -23.61 2.43 1.45
N ASP A 263 -23.07 1.82 0.40
CA ASP A 263 -22.57 0.43 0.46
C ASP A 263 -21.27 0.32 1.29
N ILE A 264 -20.52 1.42 1.40
CA ILE A 264 -19.19 1.44 2.03
C ILE A 264 -19.17 2.33 3.26
N PHE A 265 -19.79 3.52 3.19
CA PHE A 265 -19.80 4.47 4.29
C PHE A 265 -21.18 4.51 4.94
N TRP A 266 -21.22 4.12 6.21
CA TRP A 266 -22.40 4.22 7.08
C TRP A 266 -22.15 5.27 8.16
N GLY A 267 -23.21 5.99 8.55
CA GLY A 267 -23.09 7.06 9.55
C GLY A 267 -22.01 8.08 9.18
N ASP A 268 -21.09 8.34 10.11
CA ASP A 268 -20.03 9.33 9.99
C ASP A 268 -18.69 8.74 9.49
N MET A 269 -18.66 7.50 9.00
CA MET A 269 -17.42 6.87 8.49
C MET A 269 -16.70 7.75 7.46
N ALA A 270 -17.45 8.41 6.56
CA ALA A 270 -16.87 9.28 5.54
C ALA A 270 -16.13 10.50 6.14
N GLU A 271 -16.54 11.01 7.30
CA GLU A 271 -15.88 12.14 7.95
C GLU A 271 -14.53 11.75 8.56
N GLU A 272 -14.44 10.56 9.15
CA GLU A 272 -13.14 10.06 9.63
C GLU A 272 -12.24 9.66 8.47
N TRP A 273 -12.79 9.06 7.41
CA TRP A 273 -12.06 8.76 6.18
C TRP A 273 -11.39 10.00 5.58
N LYS A 274 -12.13 11.09 5.41
CA LYS A 274 -11.60 12.37 4.93
C LYS A 274 -10.38 12.83 5.74
N LYS A 275 -10.43 12.70 7.07
CA LYS A 275 -9.38 13.16 7.98
C LYS A 275 -8.15 12.25 7.98
N ALA A 276 -8.36 10.94 7.90
CA ALA A 276 -7.29 9.95 7.99
C ALA A 276 -6.59 9.67 6.64
N VAL A 277 -7.37 9.66 5.55
CA VAL A 277 -6.91 9.25 4.21
C VAL A 277 -6.66 10.44 3.30
N GLU A 278 -7.66 11.31 3.13
CA GLU A 278 -7.63 12.33 2.07
C GLU A 278 -6.89 13.59 2.51
N ALA A 279 -7.08 14.02 3.76
CA ALA A 279 -6.54 15.29 4.26
C ALA A 279 -5.01 15.43 4.12
N PRO A 280 -4.18 14.40 4.34
CA PRO A 280 -2.74 14.51 4.12
C PRO A 280 -2.41 14.87 2.66
N LEU A 281 -3.00 14.16 1.69
CA LEU A 281 -2.80 14.43 0.25
C LEU A 281 -3.40 15.79 -0.16
N MET A 282 -4.60 16.09 0.34
CA MET A 282 -5.32 17.33 0.10
C MET A 282 -4.73 18.54 0.83
N SER A 283 -3.65 18.40 1.60
CA SER A 283 -2.91 19.54 2.15
C SER A 283 -2.06 20.28 1.11
N SER A 284 -1.80 19.64 -0.04
CA SER A 284 -1.08 20.25 -1.17
C SER A 284 -1.98 21.25 -1.90
N LYS A 285 -1.45 22.45 -2.20
CA LYS A 285 -2.16 23.48 -2.97
C LYS A 285 -2.53 22.98 -4.37
N VAL A 286 -1.62 22.27 -5.04
CA VAL A 286 -1.85 21.70 -6.37
C VAL A 286 -3.06 20.76 -6.34
N MET A 287 -3.14 19.89 -5.32
CA MET A 287 -4.29 19.00 -5.16
C MET A 287 -5.58 19.78 -4.88
N GLN A 288 -5.52 20.80 -4.02
CA GLN A 288 -6.67 21.66 -3.71
C GLN A 288 -7.13 22.49 -4.91
N GLU A 289 -6.28 22.80 -5.87
CA GLU A 289 -6.65 23.54 -7.07
C GLU A 289 -7.56 22.70 -7.98
N HIS A 290 -7.26 21.41 -8.15
CA HIS A 290 -7.90 20.53 -9.13
C HIS A 290 -9.03 19.67 -8.52
N TYR A 291 -8.88 19.23 -7.27
CA TYR A 291 -9.75 18.25 -6.64
C TYR A 291 -10.66 18.85 -5.56
N LYS A 292 -11.89 18.33 -5.45
CA LYS A 292 -12.73 18.46 -4.26
C LYS A 292 -12.26 17.53 -3.16
N HIS A 293 -11.91 16.29 -3.55
CA HIS A 293 -11.23 15.33 -2.72
C HIS A 293 -10.56 14.27 -3.61
N CYS A 294 -9.49 13.68 -3.10
CA CYS A 294 -8.83 12.54 -3.71
C CYS A 294 -8.13 11.71 -2.63
N GLY A 295 -7.87 10.45 -2.95
CA GLY A 295 -7.10 9.56 -2.11
C GLY A 295 -6.30 8.59 -2.97
N ARG A 296 -5.16 8.18 -2.45
CA ARG A 296 -4.20 7.34 -3.14
C ARG A 296 -3.52 6.41 -2.16
N LEU A 297 -3.27 5.18 -2.60
CA LEU A 297 -2.37 4.26 -1.94
C LEU A 297 -1.43 3.67 -3.00
N VAL A 298 -0.13 3.75 -2.72
CA VAL A 298 0.92 3.13 -3.53
C VAL A 298 1.64 2.15 -2.66
N TYR A 299 1.82 0.91 -3.13
CA TYR A 299 2.61 -0.09 -2.42
C TYR A 299 3.72 -0.61 -3.31
N SER A 300 4.87 -0.89 -2.72
CA SER A 300 6.03 -1.39 -3.45
C SER A 300 6.81 -2.39 -2.60
N THR A 301 7.27 -3.43 -3.27
CA THR A 301 8.14 -4.48 -2.75
C THR A 301 9.50 -4.39 -3.45
N VAL A 302 10.26 -5.48 -3.54
CA VAL A 302 11.52 -5.52 -4.31
C VAL A 302 11.33 -5.82 -5.79
N ASN A 303 10.16 -6.33 -6.21
CA ASN A 303 9.88 -6.72 -7.59
C ASN A 303 8.42 -6.45 -8.02
N SER A 304 7.68 -5.67 -7.25
CA SER A 304 6.35 -5.22 -7.62
C SER A 304 6.05 -3.80 -7.16
N VAL A 305 5.16 -3.14 -7.90
CA VAL A 305 4.60 -1.82 -7.59
C VAL A 305 3.11 -1.86 -7.87
N SER A 306 2.31 -1.27 -6.99
CA SER A 306 0.87 -1.14 -7.19
C SER A 306 0.38 0.24 -6.81
N ILE A 307 -0.72 0.66 -7.43
CA ILE A 307 -1.38 1.92 -7.16
C ILE A 307 -2.89 1.74 -7.18
N THR A 308 -3.54 2.42 -6.25
CA THR A 308 -4.95 2.77 -6.29
C THR A 308 -5.06 4.27 -6.15
N LEU A 309 -5.93 4.87 -6.93
CA LEU A 309 -6.16 6.31 -6.95
C LEU A 309 -7.64 6.55 -7.23
N TYR A 310 -8.23 7.51 -6.52
CA TYR A 310 -9.54 8.04 -6.85
C TYR A 310 -9.57 9.54 -6.63
N GLY A 311 -10.42 10.22 -7.39
CA GLY A 311 -10.57 11.66 -7.27
C GLY A 311 -11.91 12.15 -7.79
N THR A 312 -12.44 13.15 -7.11
CA THR A 312 -13.52 14.00 -7.59
C THR A 312 -12.97 15.39 -7.83
N PHE A 313 -13.01 15.83 -9.09
CA PHE A 313 -12.54 17.14 -9.53
C PHE A 313 -13.54 18.25 -9.17
N LYS A 314 -13.07 19.50 -9.16
CA LYS A 314 -13.94 20.67 -8.92
C LYS A 314 -15.06 20.82 -9.94
N ASP A 315 -14.82 20.43 -11.20
CA ASP A 315 -15.80 20.44 -12.29
C ASP A 315 -16.83 19.28 -12.21
N GLY A 316 -16.68 18.36 -11.25
CA GLY A 316 -17.58 17.22 -11.07
C GLY A 316 -17.18 15.94 -11.81
N LYS A 317 -16.06 15.94 -12.55
CA LYS A 317 -15.45 14.70 -13.04
C LYS A 317 -15.06 13.81 -11.86
N ARG A 318 -15.33 12.51 -11.95
CA ARG A 318 -14.94 11.48 -10.97
C ARG A 318 -14.23 10.37 -11.70
N ALA A 319 -13.03 10.03 -11.25
CA ALA A 319 -12.24 8.97 -11.85
C ALA A 319 -11.57 8.11 -10.76
N GLN A 320 -11.34 6.86 -11.10
CA GLN A 320 -10.61 5.91 -10.28
C GLN A 320 -9.72 5.01 -11.16
N LEU A 321 -8.62 4.57 -10.57
CA LEU A 321 -7.60 3.75 -11.18
C LEU A 321 -7.13 2.73 -10.15
N THR A 322 -6.97 1.49 -10.58
CA THR A 322 -6.18 0.47 -9.88
C THR A 322 -5.24 -0.20 -10.87
N ALA A 323 -3.97 -0.33 -10.49
CA ALA A 323 -3.00 -1.06 -11.29
C ALA A 323 -2.00 -1.81 -10.41
N THR A 324 -1.57 -3.00 -10.85
CA THR A 324 -0.42 -3.73 -10.30
C THR A 324 0.58 -4.00 -11.40
N PHE A 325 1.86 -4.00 -11.03
CA PHE A 325 3.01 -4.28 -11.87
C PHE A 325 3.87 -5.28 -11.13
N ASP A 326 4.00 -6.48 -11.67
CA ASP A 326 4.54 -7.67 -11.02
C ASP A 326 5.71 -8.23 -11.83
N ASP A 327 6.50 -9.13 -11.22
CA ASP A 327 7.68 -9.77 -11.85
C ASP A 327 8.68 -8.77 -12.47
N LEU A 328 8.88 -7.65 -11.77
CA LEU A 328 9.78 -6.60 -12.20
C LEU A 328 11.23 -7.00 -11.94
N THR A 329 12.06 -6.78 -12.95
CA THR A 329 13.51 -6.67 -12.77
C THR A 329 13.83 -5.46 -11.88
N GLU A 330 15.05 -5.41 -11.38
CA GLU A 330 15.48 -4.29 -10.52
C GLU A 330 15.37 -2.94 -11.23
N THR A 331 15.79 -2.83 -12.50
CA THR A 331 15.68 -1.57 -13.25
C THR A 331 14.22 -1.18 -13.49
N GLU A 332 13.39 -2.12 -13.95
CA GLU A 332 11.96 -1.87 -14.16
C GLU A 332 11.28 -1.40 -12.86
N HIS A 333 11.59 -2.06 -11.73
CA HIS A 333 11.07 -1.69 -10.42
C HIS A 333 11.44 -0.25 -10.04
N ILE A 334 12.72 0.11 -10.16
CA ILE A 334 13.22 1.45 -9.83
C ILE A 334 12.48 2.51 -10.65
N ASP A 335 12.42 2.33 -11.97
CA ASP A 335 11.84 3.31 -12.89
C ASP A 335 10.33 3.47 -12.66
N LEU A 336 9.60 2.36 -12.52
CA LEU A 336 8.16 2.41 -12.25
C LEU A 336 7.85 2.99 -10.86
N ALA A 337 8.58 2.58 -9.81
CA ALA A 337 8.33 3.05 -8.45
C ALA A 337 8.52 4.58 -8.30
N LEU A 338 9.48 5.17 -9.01
CA LEU A 338 9.75 6.61 -8.97
C LEU A 338 8.70 7.46 -9.66
N ALA A 339 8.01 6.89 -10.66
CA ALA A 339 7.07 7.59 -11.53
C ALA A 339 5.60 7.15 -11.34
N ILE A 340 5.30 6.16 -10.48
CA ILE A 340 3.96 5.59 -10.29
C ILE A 340 2.88 6.63 -9.93
N ASN A 341 3.26 7.66 -9.17
CA ASN A 341 2.35 8.76 -8.83
C ASN A 341 2.03 9.62 -10.04
N ASP A 342 3.07 9.99 -10.77
CA ASP A 342 2.96 10.83 -11.96
C ASP A 342 2.15 10.08 -13.03
N PHE A 343 2.33 8.76 -13.15
CA PHE A 343 1.51 7.87 -13.97
C PHE A 343 0.02 7.94 -13.60
N GLY A 344 -0.32 7.72 -12.32
CA GLY A 344 -1.71 7.70 -11.86
C GLY A 344 -2.43 9.03 -12.09
N PHE A 345 -1.82 10.14 -11.68
CA PHE A 345 -2.41 11.46 -11.87
C PHE A 345 -2.42 11.91 -13.35
N SER A 346 -1.44 11.51 -14.16
CA SER A 346 -1.44 11.82 -15.60
C SER A 346 -2.61 11.15 -16.33
N ILE A 347 -3.00 9.94 -15.95
CA ILE A 347 -4.22 9.29 -16.49
C ILE A 347 -5.47 10.12 -16.19
N PHE A 348 -5.52 10.76 -15.02
CA PHE A 348 -6.66 11.57 -14.60
C PHE A 348 -6.68 12.93 -15.30
N GLU A 349 -5.55 13.60 -15.38
CA GLU A 349 -5.47 15.02 -15.72
C GLU A 349 -5.04 15.27 -17.18
N ASN A 350 -4.22 14.39 -17.76
CA ASN A 350 -3.69 14.56 -19.09
C ASN A 350 -4.48 13.73 -20.12
N LYS A 351 -5.34 14.41 -20.89
CA LYS A 351 -6.17 13.78 -21.94
C LYS A 351 -5.33 13.08 -23.01
N GLU A 352 -4.19 13.66 -23.39
CA GLU A 352 -3.33 13.10 -24.41
C GLU A 352 -2.66 11.81 -23.93
N TYR A 353 -2.10 11.82 -22.72
CA TYR A 353 -1.52 10.63 -22.10
C TYR A 353 -2.55 9.51 -21.92
N PHE A 354 -3.77 9.85 -21.49
CA PHE A 354 -4.88 8.89 -21.42
C PHE A 354 -5.17 8.23 -22.79
N ASN A 355 -5.21 9.03 -23.86
CA ASN A 355 -5.45 8.51 -25.21
C ASN A 355 -4.31 7.61 -25.68
N GLN A 356 -3.06 7.98 -25.40
CA GLN A 356 -1.89 7.15 -25.73
C GLN A 356 -1.95 5.81 -24.99
N LEU A 357 -2.24 5.81 -23.69
CA LEU A 357 -2.45 4.57 -22.93
C LEU A 357 -3.54 3.70 -23.55
N LYS A 358 -4.70 4.28 -23.86
CA LYS A 358 -5.79 3.54 -24.50
C LYS A 358 -5.35 2.92 -25.84
N GLN A 359 -4.63 3.67 -26.68
CA GLN A 359 -4.11 3.17 -27.95
C GLN A 359 -3.11 2.02 -27.76
N LYS A 360 -2.19 2.13 -26.79
CA LYS A 360 -1.24 1.05 -26.45
C LYS A 360 -1.98 -0.22 -26.04
N ILE A 361 -2.98 -0.12 -25.18
CA ILE A 361 -3.80 -1.27 -24.78
C ILE A 361 -4.51 -1.92 -25.98
N GLU A 362 -5.07 -1.15 -26.91
CA GLU A 362 -5.66 -1.71 -28.13
C GLU A 362 -4.62 -2.40 -29.03
N ILE A 363 -3.42 -1.84 -29.17
CA ILE A 363 -2.32 -2.46 -29.92
C ILE A 363 -1.94 -3.80 -29.30
N ILE A 364 -1.81 -3.88 -27.98
CA ILE A 364 -1.49 -5.13 -27.27
C ILE A 364 -2.58 -6.18 -27.52
N ARG A 365 -3.87 -5.79 -27.46
CA ARG A 365 -5.00 -6.69 -27.78
C ARG A 365 -4.92 -7.26 -29.18
N LEU A 366 -4.51 -6.44 -30.16
CA LEU A 366 -4.37 -6.88 -31.55
C LEU A 366 -3.18 -7.82 -31.74
N LYS A 367 -2.09 -7.66 -30.98
CA LYS A 367 -0.90 -8.53 -31.06
C LYS A 367 -1.13 -9.91 -30.41
N LYS A 368 -2.06 -10.03 -29.45
CA LYS A 368 -2.38 -11.29 -28.75
C LYS A 368 -3.51 -12.11 -29.38
N LYS A 369 -4.23 -11.56 -30.37
CA LYS A 369 -5.19 -12.30 -31.21
C LYS A 369 -4.48 -12.89 -32.42
#